data_AF-A0AAW1RIG7-F1
#
_entry.id   AF-A0AAW1RIG7-F1
#
_cell.length_a   1.000
_cell.length_b   1.000
_cell.length_c   1.000
_cell.angle_alpha   90.00
_cell.angle_beta   90.00
_cell.angle_gamma   90.00
#
_symmetry.space_group_name_H-M   'P 1'
#
loop_
_entity.id
_entity.type
_entity.pdbx_description
1 polymer ?
#
loop_
_entity_poly.entity_id
_entity_poly.type
_entity_poly.pdbx_seq_one_letter_code
_entity_poly.pdbx_strand_id
1 'polypeptide(L)'
;MVPAQAQSTVKPPQIDLSKTQQQQHQQQQDDNPFRIPTNEEIFTVKEDRKRIREAERKALARQALHERGTCSSAIKGLAADSTRKRDKFASARHQGPKATAAEGAVHKGGATPSRRRGRENVKEFLAKKREIFLVQMGLDTKQLEINKLEERAMRREEALKRSEQMLEVDALRFDAFLKENDERVQDAIHKAENEAKNKQEKVIEIKRLNTQAAVIRSELNKLEEQLEDCRKYRAFLDRITPAEHFSAAENARAEKRRLQIESWQADCDALKQQKRAARAAETEARARVAGAHSQQEATRAEAALAEAVQAAREMHAIKEPGMPAEEVAEEAEQPMYFQEPRMLLAVFKELEEGNLFLIQNAQEGEEGLEDARQEMAAVRGRLDAEASDLSSQYAWLHHSCAAAKARCELLREQARPTTEAPKAGSTSQQATLEQLSAKIIEVYQQCGFDKDASLSILQMLTNVENKLEEQLVHVSTIPKDVAEAAERAREKDRRTVAREEKLQYQKQEHEARVKRAMERAAAPVFKKQGKQDMFRSRLRLHQKRQTGFSARAHLSIACKEGCAGAVVVGDFRPIGVLQGRLVSSLRLSQRTLAAEGSATGDAEGCAGCL
;
A
#
# COMPACT_ATOMS: atom_id res chain seq x y z
N MET A 1 11.21 -21.25 -11.89
CA MET A 1 12.43 -21.74 -12.57
C MET A 1 13.63 -21.01 -11.98
N VAL A 2 14.70 -21.76 -11.77
CA VAL A 2 16.08 -21.39 -11.36
C VAL A 2 16.31 -21.07 -9.86
N PRO A 3 17.19 -21.87 -9.19
CA PRO A 3 17.64 -21.70 -7.80
C PRO A 3 19.04 -21.05 -7.70
N ALA A 4 19.43 -20.55 -6.53
CA ALA A 4 20.84 -20.32 -6.14
C ALA A 4 20.89 -20.06 -4.62
N GLN A 5 21.36 -21.02 -3.81
CA GLN A 5 22.75 -21.26 -3.39
C GLN A 5 23.31 -20.30 -2.34
N ALA A 6 23.89 -20.94 -1.32
CA ALA A 6 24.33 -20.44 -0.04
C ALA A 6 25.55 -19.49 -0.10
N GLN A 7 25.63 -18.59 0.89
CA GLN A 7 26.90 -18.13 1.45
C GLN A 7 26.79 -18.00 2.98
N SER A 8 27.55 -18.84 3.67
CA SER A 8 27.83 -18.76 5.11
C SER A 8 28.79 -17.59 5.37
N THR A 9 28.38 -16.63 6.19
CA THR A 9 29.28 -15.66 6.81
C THR A 9 29.15 -15.78 8.32
N VAL A 10 30.17 -16.39 8.93
CA VAL A 10 30.36 -16.39 10.38
C VAL A 10 30.83 -14.99 10.78
N LYS A 11 29.97 -14.26 11.50
CA LYS A 11 30.27 -12.96 12.08
C LYS A 11 31.01 -13.18 13.41
N PRO A 12 32.16 -12.53 13.66
CA PRO A 12 32.85 -12.67 14.95
C PRO A 12 32.04 -11.99 16.07
N PRO A 13 32.11 -12.47 17.31
CA PRO A 13 31.43 -11.81 18.43
C PRO A 13 32.06 -10.44 18.67
N GLN A 14 31.24 -9.40 18.60
CA GLN A 14 31.62 -8.08 19.09
C GLN A 14 31.79 -8.16 20.60
N ILE A 15 33.01 -7.97 21.09
CA ILE A 15 33.28 -7.71 22.49
C ILE A 15 32.72 -6.30 22.78
N ASP A 16 31.62 -6.23 23.52
CA ASP A 16 31.01 -4.99 24.02
C ASP A 16 32.01 -4.25 24.93
N LEU A 17 32.81 -3.35 24.35
CA LEU A 17 33.70 -2.42 25.08
C LEU A 17 32.93 -1.51 26.06
N SER A 18 31.61 -1.39 25.92
CA SER A 18 30.72 -0.63 26.81
C SER A 18 30.46 -1.32 28.15
N LYS A 19 30.38 -2.65 28.17
CA LYS A 19 30.17 -3.43 29.42
C LYS A 19 31.42 -3.46 30.28
N THR A 20 32.60 -3.55 29.66
CA THR A 20 33.88 -3.52 30.37
C THR A 20 34.16 -2.13 30.96
N GLN A 21 33.78 -1.04 30.26
CA GLN A 21 33.90 0.32 30.79
C GLN A 21 32.90 0.61 31.93
N GLN A 22 31.67 0.10 31.85
CA GLN A 22 30.69 0.22 32.94
C GLN A 22 31.10 -0.58 34.18
N GLN A 23 31.63 -1.79 34.02
CA GLN A 23 32.14 -2.59 35.15
C GLN A 23 33.38 -1.98 35.81
N GLN A 24 34.28 -1.35 35.03
CA GLN A 24 35.44 -0.64 35.58
C GLN A 24 35.04 0.65 36.31
N HIS A 25 34.00 1.37 35.85
CA HIS A 25 33.47 2.53 36.56
C HIS A 25 32.75 2.16 37.87
N GLN A 26 32.06 1.01 37.90
CA GLN A 26 31.41 0.51 39.12
C GLN A 26 32.43 0.01 40.16
N GLN A 27 33.48 -0.70 39.73
CA GLN A 27 34.58 -1.11 40.62
C GLN A 27 35.35 0.10 41.19
N GLN A 28 35.59 1.15 40.40
CA GLN A 28 36.21 2.39 40.90
C GLN A 28 35.31 3.20 41.85
N GLN A 29 33.98 3.00 41.82
CA GLN A 29 33.06 3.60 42.77
C GLN A 29 32.97 2.82 44.09
N ASP A 30 33.09 1.49 44.05
CA ASP A 30 33.05 0.63 45.24
C ASP A 30 34.36 0.70 46.06
N ASP A 31 35.50 1.02 45.42
CA ASP A 31 36.79 1.27 46.09
C ASP A 31 36.95 2.70 46.63
N ASN A 32 35.91 3.53 46.56
CA ASN A 32 35.96 4.92 47.03
C ASN A 32 35.65 5.00 48.55
N PRO A 33 36.64 5.35 49.41
CA PRO A 33 36.46 5.40 50.85
C PRO A 33 35.49 6.50 51.34
N PHE A 34 35.00 7.35 50.44
CA PHE A 34 34.02 8.40 50.72
C PHE A 34 32.66 8.14 50.05
N ARG A 35 32.39 6.93 49.56
CA ARG A 35 31.05 6.54 49.08
C ARG A 35 30.10 6.47 50.27
N ILE A 36 29.08 7.31 50.27
CA ILE A 36 28.01 7.28 51.28
C ILE A 36 27.22 5.99 51.04
N PRO A 37 27.15 5.06 52.01
CA PRO A 37 26.48 3.79 51.83
C PRO A 37 25.00 3.99 51.50
N THR A 38 24.48 3.14 50.61
CA THR A 38 23.07 3.20 50.20
C THR A 38 22.17 2.86 51.39
N ASN A 39 20.94 3.41 51.47
CA ASN A 39 20.07 3.19 52.65
C ASN A 39 19.88 1.70 53.01
N GLU A 40 19.78 0.83 52.01
CA GLU A 40 19.72 -0.63 52.21
C GLU A 40 21.01 -1.21 52.84
N GLU A 41 22.19 -0.73 52.41
CA GLU A 41 23.50 -1.11 52.97
C GLU A 41 23.69 -0.59 54.41
N ILE A 42 23.10 0.56 54.75
CA ILE A 42 23.14 1.09 56.12
C ILE A 42 22.34 0.19 57.07
N PHE A 43 21.19 -0.32 56.63
CA PHE A 43 20.38 -1.23 57.43
C PHE A 43 21.09 -2.59 57.62
N THR A 44 21.70 -3.15 56.59
CA THR A 44 22.45 -4.41 56.70
C THR A 44 23.68 -4.25 57.61
N VAL A 45 24.45 -3.16 57.49
CA VAL A 45 25.60 -2.90 58.37
C VAL A 45 25.17 -2.68 59.83
N LYS A 46 24.01 -2.06 60.07
CA LYS A 46 23.43 -1.93 61.43
C LYS A 46 22.99 -3.29 61.98
N GLU A 47 22.35 -4.12 61.16
CA GLU A 47 21.93 -5.47 61.55
C GLU A 47 23.15 -6.36 61.83
N ASP A 48 24.19 -6.30 61.00
CA ASP A 48 25.43 -7.06 61.19
C ASP A 48 26.21 -6.59 62.43
N ARG A 49 26.30 -5.28 62.69
CA ARG A 49 26.86 -4.77 63.95
C ARG A 49 26.07 -5.24 65.17
N LYS A 50 24.74 -5.30 65.06
CA LYS A 50 23.88 -5.83 66.12
C LYS A 50 24.13 -7.34 66.31
N ARG A 51 24.25 -8.11 65.22
CA ARG A 51 24.59 -9.54 65.26
C ARG A 51 25.96 -9.80 65.86
N ILE A 52 26.99 -9.01 65.52
CA ILE A 52 28.33 -9.11 66.09
C ILE A 52 28.29 -8.78 67.58
N ARG A 53 27.64 -7.70 67.99
CA ARG A 53 27.53 -7.30 69.40
C ARG A 53 26.73 -8.33 70.22
N GLU A 54 25.69 -8.94 69.63
CA GLU A 54 24.95 -10.05 70.24
C GLU A 54 25.79 -11.32 70.32
N ALA A 55 26.61 -11.62 69.31
CA ALA A 55 27.53 -12.75 69.29
C ALA A 55 28.64 -12.57 70.33
N GLU A 56 29.22 -11.37 70.47
CA GLU A 56 30.17 -11.01 71.52
C GLU A 56 29.54 -11.14 72.91
N ARG A 57 28.29 -10.67 73.08
CA ARG A 57 27.57 -10.81 74.35
C ARG A 57 27.29 -12.28 74.68
N LYS A 58 26.96 -13.10 73.68
CA LYS A 58 26.79 -14.56 73.82
C LYS A 58 28.13 -15.27 74.08
N ALA A 59 29.23 -14.80 73.50
CA ALA A 59 30.58 -15.33 73.72
C ALA A 59 31.09 -15.00 75.13
N LEU A 60 30.93 -13.74 75.57
CA LEU A 60 31.19 -13.32 76.93
C LEU A 60 30.30 -14.06 77.93
N ALA A 61 29.02 -14.31 77.59
CA ALA A 61 28.09 -15.12 78.39
C ALA A 61 28.57 -16.56 78.63
N ARG A 62 29.31 -17.13 77.67
CA ARG A 62 29.85 -18.49 77.74
C ARG A 62 31.22 -18.58 78.44
N GLN A 63 31.91 -17.47 78.68
CA GLN A 63 33.19 -17.44 79.40
C GLN A 63 33.00 -17.38 80.91
N ALA A 64 33.87 -18.06 81.65
CA ALA A 64 33.83 -18.10 83.11
C ALA A 64 34.17 -16.74 83.72
N LEU A 65 33.60 -16.43 84.89
CA LEU A 65 33.68 -15.10 85.51
C LEU A 65 35.10 -14.58 85.76
N HIS A 66 36.09 -15.46 85.92
CA HIS A 66 37.49 -15.10 86.15
C HIS A 66 38.26 -14.76 84.85
N GLU A 67 37.73 -15.14 83.69
CA GLU A 67 38.31 -14.84 82.37
C GLU A 67 37.78 -13.51 81.80
N ARG A 68 36.72 -12.96 82.41
CA ARG A 68 36.16 -11.66 82.07
C ARG A 68 37.01 -10.55 82.70
N GLY A 69 37.88 -9.93 81.91
CA GLY A 69 38.74 -8.84 82.36
C GLY A 69 37.97 -7.70 83.06
N THR A 70 38.50 -7.20 84.17
CA THR A 70 37.91 -6.06 84.91
C THR A 70 38.08 -4.73 84.17
N CYS A 71 37.12 -3.82 84.30
CA CYS A 71 36.97 -2.54 83.59
C CYS A 71 38.21 -1.61 83.52
N SER A 72 39.27 -1.88 84.29
CA SER A 72 40.57 -1.19 84.19
C SER A 72 41.31 -1.46 82.86
N SER A 73 41.15 -2.64 82.25
CA SER A 73 41.79 -2.96 80.96
C SER A 73 41.04 -2.41 79.74
N ALA A 74 39.79 -1.98 79.87
CA ALA A 74 38.95 -1.50 78.78
C ALA A 74 39.17 -0.02 78.40
N ILE A 75 39.76 0.79 79.29
CA ILE A 75 39.89 2.26 79.09
C ILE A 75 41.16 2.64 78.32
N LYS A 76 42.12 1.73 78.12
CA LYS A 76 43.37 2.01 77.37
C LYS A 76 43.23 2.01 75.83
N GLY A 77 42.06 1.66 75.28
CA GLY A 77 41.84 1.53 73.83
C GLY A 77 41.40 2.79 73.09
N LEU A 78 41.06 3.89 73.78
CA LEU A 78 40.48 5.10 73.16
C LEU A 78 41.38 6.36 73.25
N ALA A 79 42.66 6.20 73.60
CA ALA A 79 43.62 7.29 73.76
C ALA A 79 44.85 7.13 72.86
N ALA A 80 44.69 6.60 71.65
CA ALA A 80 45.79 6.37 70.70
C ALA A 80 45.69 7.18 69.38
N ASP A 81 44.72 8.10 69.23
CA ASP A 81 44.54 8.80 67.95
C ASP A 81 44.13 10.27 68.10
N SER A 82 44.92 11.06 68.83
CA SER A 82 44.92 12.53 68.73
C SER A 82 46.01 13.15 69.62
N THR A 83 47.29 13.01 69.26
CA THR A 83 48.31 13.93 69.81
C THR A 83 49.52 14.06 68.88
N ARG A 84 49.46 15.01 67.94
CA ARG A 84 50.64 15.62 67.31
C ARG A 84 50.70 17.09 67.71
N LYS A 85 51.82 17.46 68.34
CA LYS A 85 52.36 18.82 68.51
C LYS A 85 51.53 19.77 69.38
N ARG A 86 52.02 20.14 70.57
CA ARG A 86 52.82 21.36 70.82
C ARG A 86 53.03 21.62 72.32
N ASP A 87 54.32 21.70 72.68
CA ASP A 87 55.00 22.62 73.59
C ASP A 87 54.41 23.07 74.95
N LYS A 88 55.11 22.61 76.00
CA LYS A 88 55.86 23.39 77.02
C LYS A 88 55.28 24.73 77.51
N PHE A 89 54.89 24.77 78.80
CA PHE A 89 55.43 25.68 79.85
C PHE A 89 54.80 25.25 81.20
N ALA A 90 55.60 24.80 82.18
CA ALA A 90 55.95 25.51 83.44
C ALA A 90 54.71 25.95 84.28
N SER A 91 54.62 25.82 85.59
CA SER A 91 55.58 25.52 86.66
C SER A 91 54.78 25.28 87.96
N ALA A 92 55.14 24.23 88.69
CA ALA A 92 55.53 24.28 90.11
C ALA A 92 54.59 24.80 91.22
N ARG A 93 54.74 24.11 92.37
CA ARG A 93 54.66 24.61 93.77
C ARG A 93 53.26 24.48 94.43
N HIS A 94 53.02 23.95 95.64
CA HIS A 94 53.80 23.59 96.85
C HIS A 94 53.04 22.47 97.61
N GLN A 95 53.70 21.38 98.04
CA GLN A 95 53.98 20.98 99.45
C GLN A 95 53.10 21.61 100.56
N GLY A 96 52.54 20.73 101.43
CA GLY A 96 51.58 21.00 102.53
C GLY A 96 52.12 21.85 103.70
N PRO A 97 51.56 21.81 104.95
CA PRO A 97 50.91 20.65 105.60
C PRO A 97 49.73 20.97 106.59
N LYS A 98 49.20 19.90 107.24
CA LYS A 98 48.59 19.82 108.59
C LYS A 98 47.27 20.55 108.93
N ALA A 99 46.34 19.76 109.49
CA ALA A 99 45.65 19.90 110.80
C ALA A 99 44.20 19.38 110.66
N THR A 100 43.79 18.27 111.27
CA THR A 100 43.49 18.02 112.71
C THR A 100 42.41 18.92 113.31
N ALA A 101 41.52 18.27 114.07
CA ALA A 101 40.40 18.74 114.91
C ALA A 101 39.06 18.82 114.16
N ALA A 102 38.16 17.84 114.33
CA ALA A 102 37.34 17.59 115.52
C ALA A 102 36.21 18.61 115.67
N GLU A 103 34.97 18.13 115.62
CA GLU A 103 34.03 18.21 116.74
C GLU A 103 32.81 17.32 116.47
N GLY A 104 32.29 16.72 117.54
CA GLY A 104 31.20 15.76 117.51
C GLY A 104 31.19 14.88 118.76
N ALA A 105 31.15 15.54 119.91
CA ALA A 105 31.21 14.94 121.24
C ALA A 105 29.94 14.14 121.57
N VAL A 106 30.12 12.89 122.02
CA VAL A 106 29.25 12.23 122.99
C VAL A 106 30.18 11.61 124.04
N HIS A 107 30.29 12.26 125.20
CA HIS A 107 30.96 11.72 126.37
C HIS A 107 29.91 11.23 127.38
N LYS A 108 29.85 9.92 127.61
CA LYS A 108 29.45 9.35 128.91
C LYS A 108 30.71 9.27 129.77
N GLY A 109 30.84 10.20 130.72
CA GLY A 109 31.92 10.22 131.70
C GLY A 109 31.71 9.17 132.79
N GLY A 110 32.74 8.34 132.98
CA GLY A 110 32.93 7.54 134.18
C GLY A 110 33.23 8.43 135.39
N ALA A 111 32.66 8.05 136.53
CA ALA A 111 32.90 8.67 137.81
C ALA A 111 34.20 8.11 138.43
N THR A 112 35.15 8.99 138.72
CA THR A 112 36.16 8.80 139.77
C THR A 112 36.24 10.10 140.60
N PRO A 113 36.03 10.05 141.93
CA PRO A 113 36.11 11.24 142.77
C PRO A 113 37.51 11.36 143.38
N SER A 114 38.11 12.55 143.34
CA SER A 114 38.79 13.20 144.48
C SER A 114 39.49 14.49 144.01
N ARG A 115 38.79 15.63 144.14
CA ARG A 115 39.44 16.95 144.13
C ARG A 115 39.93 17.24 145.55
N ARG A 116 41.25 17.21 145.75
CA ARG A 116 41.90 17.98 146.82
C ARG A 116 41.69 19.46 146.53
N ARG A 117 40.91 20.13 147.39
CA ARG A 117 40.58 21.54 147.31
C ARG A 117 41.72 22.35 147.95
N GLY A 118 42.73 22.70 147.16
CA GLY A 118 43.70 23.76 147.46
C GLY A 118 43.23 25.07 146.82
N ARG A 119 43.31 26.18 147.54
CA ARG A 119 42.87 27.52 147.09
C ARG A 119 43.65 27.96 145.84
N GLU A 120 42.97 28.30 144.74
CA GLU A 120 43.61 28.89 143.55
C GLU A 120 44.10 30.31 143.87
N ASN A 121 45.33 30.63 143.48
CA ASN A 121 45.92 31.96 143.64
C ASN A 121 45.28 32.95 142.64
N VAL A 122 45.02 34.20 143.06
CA VAL A 122 44.38 35.25 142.22
C VAL A 122 45.05 35.42 140.85
N LYS A 123 46.36 35.15 140.74
CA LYS A 123 47.13 35.19 139.48
C LYS A 123 46.70 34.11 138.48
N GLU A 124 46.36 32.91 138.92
CA GLU A 124 45.91 31.80 138.06
C GLU A 124 44.51 32.05 137.51
N PHE A 125 43.62 32.67 138.31
CA PHE A 125 42.30 33.09 137.85
C PHE A 125 42.38 34.17 136.75
N LEU A 126 43.29 35.14 136.92
CA LEU A 126 43.56 36.16 135.90
C LEU A 126 44.16 35.54 134.63
N ALA A 127 45.03 34.54 134.75
CA ALA A 127 45.58 33.81 133.61
C ALA A 127 44.49 33.02 132.85
N LYS A 128 43.65 32.26 133.55
CA LYS A 128 42.50 31.56 132.96
C LYS A 128 41.51 32.53 132.31
N LYS A 129 41.22 33.69 132.92
CA LYS A 129 40.37 34.72 132.29
C LYS A 129 40.96 35.29 131.00
N ARG A 130 42.28 35.52 130.96
CA ARG A 130 42.97 35.96 129.74
C ARG A 130 42.99 34.88 128.66
N GLU A 131 43.20 33.63 129.04
CA GLU A 131 43.16 32.48 128.14
C GLU A 131 41.76 32.29 127.54
N ILE A 132 40.71 32.36 128.37
CA ILE A 132 39.31 32.34 127.92
C ILE A 132 39.03 33.51 126.97
N PHE A 133 39.50 34.72 127.27
CA PHE A 133 39.32 35.89 126.41
C PHE A 133 40.04 35.75 125.07
N LEU A 134 41.26 35.19 125.04
CA LEU A 134 42.01 34.95 123.81
C LEU A 134 41.34 33.86 122.95
N VAL A 135 40.82 32.80 123.58
CA VAL A 135 40.05 31.77 122.89
C VAL A 135 38.75 32.37 122.35
N GLN A 136 38.05 33.21 123.13
CA GLN A 136 36.84 33.90 122.69
C GLN A 136 37.13 34.81 121.48
N MET A 137 38.15 35.66 121.55
CA MET A 137 38.57 36.50 120.43
C MET A 137 38.99 35.67 119.21
N GLY A 138 39.65 34.51 119.42
CA GLY A 138 40.01 33.56 118.37
C GLY A 138 38.78 32.87 117.74
N LEU A 139 37.74 32.59 118.52
CA LEU A 139 36.46 32.07 118.02
C LEU A 139 35.70 33.15 117.27
N ASP A 140 35.62 34.37 117.80
CA ASP A 140 34.92 35.50 117.16
C ASP A 140 35.57 35.85 115.81
N THR A 141 36.91 35.88 115.74
CA THR A 141 37.64 36.09 114.46
C THR A 141 37.42 34.95 113.46
N LYS A 142 37.39 33.69 113.91
CA LYS A 142 37.02 32.55 113.05
C LYS A 142 35.58 32.59 112.59
N GLN A 143 34.64 32.95 113.47
CA GLN A 143 33.23 33.11 113.14
C GLN A 143 33.04 34.23 112.10
N LEU A 144 33.73 35.37 112.24
CA LEU A 144 33.69 36.44 111.25
C LEU A 144 34.28 36.01 109.88
N GLU A 145 35.39 35.26 109.87
CA GLU A 145 35.96 34.76 108.63
C GLU A 145 35.09 33.65 108.01
N ILE A 146 34.47 32.79 108.81
CA ILE A 146 33.47 31.79 108.37
C ILE A 146 32.29 32.52 107.73
N ASN A 147 31.68 33.50 108.39
CA ASN A 147 30.56 34.27 107.85
C ASN A 147 30.92 34.95 106.52
N LYS A 148 32.15 35.47 106.39
CA LYS A 148 32.65 36.08 105.15
C LYS A 148 32.86 35.06 104.02
N LEU A 149 33.32 33.85 104.34
CA LEU A 149 33.43 32.76 103.38
C LEU A 149 32.05 32.23 102.98
N GLU A 150 31.12 32.12 103.92
CA GLU A 150 29.72 31.76 103.68
C GLU A 150 29.05 32.78 102.77
N GLU A 151 29.23 34.09 103.00
CA GLU A 151 28.67 35.12 102.14
C GLU A 151 29.27 35.07 100.71
N ARG A 152 30.57 34.79 100.58
CA ARG A 152 31.19 34.56 99.26
C ARG A 152 30.69 33.28 98.60
N ALA A 153 30.43 32.23 99.37
CA ALA A 153 29.87 30.97 98.88
C ALA A 153 28.43 31.18 98.40
N MET A 154 27.59 31.85 99.20
CA MET A 154 26.21 32.22 98.84
C MET A 154 26.14 33.03 97.55
N ARG A 155 26.98 34.07 97.40
CA ARG A 155 27.02 34.84 96.14
C ARG A 155 27.39 33.99 94.93
N ARG A 156 28.33 33.04 95.08
CA ARG A 156 28.69 32.11 94.00
C ARG A 156 27.58 31.11 93.71
N GLU A 157 26.92 30.59 94.74
CA GLU A 157 25.80 29.67 94.60
C GLU A 157 24.61 30.36 93.91
N GLU A 158 24.30 31.61 94.26
CA GLU A 158 23.30 32.41 93.56
C GLU A 158 23.68 32.68 92.11
N ALA A 159 24.96 32.98 91.83
CA ALA A 159 25.43 33.17 90.46
C ALA A 159 25.33 31.87 89.64
N LEU A 160 25.69 30.73 90.24
CA LEU A 160 25.55 29.41 89.63
C LEU A 160 24.08 29.08 89.37
N LYS A 161 23.20 29.27 90.36
CA LYS A 161 21.74 29.07 90.21
C LYS A 161 21.15 29.93 89.10
N ARG A 162 21.56 31.20 88.98
CA ARG A 162 21.12 32.07 87.87
C ARG A 162 21.63 31.54 86.53
N SER A 163 22.87 31.07 86.45
CA SER A 163 23.40 30.49 85.21
C SER A 163 22.72 29.16 84.83
N GLU A 164 22.41 28.33 85.82
CA GLU A 164 21.66 27.08 85.66
C GLU A 164 20.26 27.36 85.14
N GLN A 165 19.54 28.30 85.77
CA GLN A 165 18.21 28.75 85.30
C GLN A 165 18.25 29.31 83.87
N MET A 166 19.27 30.09 83.52
CA MET A 166 19.42 30.59 82.16
C MET A 166 19.64 29.45 81.15
N LEU A 167 20.46 28.45 81.51
CA LEU A 167 20.68 27.27 80.67
C LEU A 167 19.42 26.41 80.54
N GLU A 168 18.64 26.25 81.61
CA GLU A 168 17.35 25.55 81.57
C GLU A 168 16.36 26.26 80.64
N VAL A 169 16.25 27.60 80.76
CA VAL A 169 15.39 28.40 79.89
C VAL A 169 15.83 28.31 78.44
N ASP A 170 17.13 28.34 78.16
CA ASP A 170 17.64 28.20 76.80
C ASP A 170 17.44 26.78 76.27
N ALA A 171 17.59 25.73 77.08
CA ALA A 171 17.26 24.36 76.71
C ALA A 171 15.79 24.20 76.32
N LEU A 172 14.87 24.76 77.12
CA LEU A 172 13.44 24.77 76.80
C LEU A 172 13.13 25.54 75.51
N ARG A 173 13.84 26.64 75.25
CA ARG A 173 13.72 27.39 73.99
C ARG A 173 14.23 26.60 72.81
N PHE A 174 15.35 25.88 72.95
CA PHE A 174 15.86 25.00 71.90
C PHE A 174 14.90 23.86 71.61
N ASP A 175 14.32 23.24 72.63
CA ASP A 175 13.31 22.19 72.46
C ASP A 175 12.05 22.73 71.76
N ALA A 176 11.60 23.94 72.13
CA ALA A 176 10.50 24.60 71.46
C ALA A 176 10.82 24.92 69.99
N PHE A 177 12.04 25.39 69.72
CA PHE A 177 12.52 25.66 68.36
C PHE A 177 12.58 24.39 67.52
N LEU A 178 13.06 23.27 68.07
CA LEU A 178 13.10 21.98 67.37
C LEU A 178 11.69 21.49 67.06
N LYS A 179 10.76 21.58 68.01
CA LYS A 179 9.35 21.22 67.76
C LYS A 179 8.72 22.09 66.67
N GLU A 180 8.92 23.40 66.72
CA GLU A 180 8.39 24.31 65.70
C GLU A 180 9.05 24.05 64.33
N ASN A 181 10.33 23.70 64.30
CA ASN A 181 11.02 23.32 63.07
C ASN A 181 10.46 22.01 62.50
N ASP A 182 10.31 20.98 63.34
CA ASP A 182 9.75 19.68 62.96
C ASP A 182 8.30 19.84 62.47
N GLU A 183 7.47 20.64 63.15
CA GLU A 183 6.11 20.98 62.71
C GLU A 183 6.12 21.68 61.35
N ARG A 184 6.99 22.67 61.15
CA ARG A 184 7.12 23.36 59.85
C ARG A 184 7.59 22.42 58.74
N VAL A 185 8.48 21.47 59.05
CA VAL A 185 8.94 20.45 58.10
C VAL A 185 7.80 19.49 57.75
N GLN A 186 7.03 19.04 58.74
CA GLN A 186 5.85 18.18 58.53
C GLN A 186 4.78 18.90 57.71
N ASP A 187 4.50 20.16 58.01
CA ASP A 187 3.57 21.00 57.25
C ASP A 187 4.04 21.16 55.79
N ALA A 188 5.34 21.34 55.55
CA ALA A 188 5.91 21.42 54.21
C ALA A 188 5.76 20.10 53.45
N ILE A 189 5.99 18.96 54.12
CA ILE A 189 5.80 17.62 53.54
C ILE A 189 4.33 17.41 53.19
N HIS A 190 3.41 17.69 54.11
CA HIS A 190 1.98 17.52 53.86
C HIS A 190 1.47 18.43 52.74
N LYS A 191 1.96 19.68 52.66
CA LYS A 191 1.66 20.57 51.53
C LYS A 191 2.16 19.98 50.21
N ALA A 192 3.40 19.50 50.16
CA ALA A 192 3.95 18.86 48.97
C ALA A 192 3.20 17.57 48.58
N GLU A 193 2.80 16.75 49.55
CA GLU A 193 1.99 15.56 49.33
C GLU A 193 0.60 15.89 48.78
N ASN A 194 -0.06 16.91 49.33
CA ASN A 194 -1.36 17.36 48.86
C ASN A 194 -1.28 17.95 47.44
N GLU A 195 -0.24 18.73 47.12
CA GLU A 195 0.01 19.21 45.76
C GLU A 195 0.29 18.06 44.79
N ALA A 196 1.05 17.05 45.21
CA ALA A 196 1.30 15.84 44.42
C ALA A 196 0.02 15.04 44.17
N LYS A 197 -0.86 14.89 45.17
CA LYS A 197 -2.18 14.24 45.03
C LYS A 197 -3.06 15.02 44.05
N ASN A 198 -3.17 16.34 44.20
CA ASN A 198 -3.93 17.19 43.29
C ASN A 198 -3.42 17.07 41.85
N LYS A 199 -2.09 17.08 41.65
CA LYS A 199 -1.49 16.85 40.32
C LYS A 199 -1.88 15.48 39.77
N GLN A 200 -1.82 14.43 40.57
CA GLN A 200 -2.15 13.08 40.15
C GLN A 200 -3.63 12.95 39.75
N GLU A 201 -4.54 13.56 40.51
CA GLU A 201 -5.97 13.63 40.17
C GLU A 201 -6.19 14.34 38.82
N LYS A 202 -5.53 15.48 38.59
CA LYS A 202 -5.60 16.17 37.29
C LYS A 202 -5.03 15.33 36.15
N VAL A 203 -3.94 14.58 36.37
CA VAL A 203 -3.38 13.67 35.36
C VAL A 203 -4.36 12.54 35.03
N ILE A 204 -5.05 11.98 36.03
CA ILE A 204 -6.09 10.96 35.81
C ILE A 204 -7.25 11.54 35.02
N GLU A 205 -7.70 12.75 35.37
CA GLU A 205 -8.78 13.43 34.64
C GLU A 205 -8.40 13.76 33.19
N ILE A 206 -7.17 14.24 32.95
CA ILE A 206 -6.64 14.43 31.59
C ILE A 206 -6.66 13.12 30.81
N LYS A 207 -6.23 12.01 31.43
CA LYS A 207 -6.30 10.69 30.77
C LYS A 207 -7.74 10.30 30.44
N ARG A 208 -8.69 10.53 31.35
CA ARG A 208 -10.12 10.27 31.14
C ARG A 208 -10.69 11.11 30.00
N LEU A 209 -10.38 12.41 29.95
CA LEU A 209 -10.80 13.29 28.87
C LEU A 209 -10.16 12.91 27.54
N ASN A 210 -8.89 12.50 27.53
CA ASN A 210 -8.21 12.03 26.32
C ASN A 210 -8.83 10.75 25.77
N THR A 211 -9.23 9.80 26.61
CA THR A 211 -9.94 8.59 26.14
C THR A 211 -11.31 8.94 25.59
N GLN A 212 -12.06 9.84 26.24
CA GLN A 212 -13.34 10.32 25.72
C GLN A 212 -13.20 11.05 24.39
N ALA A 213 -12.19 11.93 24.26
CA ALA A 213 -11.89 12.61 23.01
C ALA A 213 -11.52 11.61 21.88
N ALA A 214 -10.79 10.55 22.19
CA ALA A 214 -10.47 9.50 21.21
C ALA A 214 -11.71 8.74 20.75
N VAL A 215 -12.63 8.41 21.67
CA VAL A 215 -13.92 7.78 21.33
C VAL A 215 -14.73 8.68 20.41
N ILE A 216 -14.94 9.93 20.79
CA ILE A 216 -15.70 10.91 20.00
C ILE A 216 -15.06 11.11 18.62
N ARG A 217 -13.72 11.19 18.53
CA ARG A 217 -13.02 11.27 17.23
C ARG A 217 -13.28 10.04 16.37
N SER A 218 -13.26 8.84 16.95
CA SER A 218 -13.55 7.62 16.21
C SER A 218 -15.01 7.54 15.74
N GLU A 219 -15.95 8.05 16.53
CA GLU A 219 -17.36 8.15 16.17
C GLU A 219 -17.58 9.20 15.08
N LEU A 220 -16.92 10.36 15.20
CA LEU A 220 -16.94 11.42 14.20
C LEU A 220 -16.42 10.91 12.86
N ASN A 221 -15.28 10.20 12.84
CA ASN A 221 -14.76 9.62 11.59
C ASN A 221 -15.74 8.59 10.98
N LYS A 222 -16.37 7.74 11.79
CA LYS A 222 -17.40 6.80 11.29
C LYS A 222 -18.59 7.53 10.69
N LEU A 223 -19.05 8.60 11.34
CA LEU A 223 -20.15 9.43 10.85
C LEU A 223 -19.75 10.18 9.58
N GLU A 224 -18.51 10.65 9.47
CA GLU A 224 -17.98 11.27 8.26
C GLU A 224 -17.93 10.29 7.08
N GLU A 225 -17.43 9.06 7.29
CA GLU A 225 -17.43 8.00 6.29
C GLU A 225 -18.87 7.66 5.84
N GLN A 226 -19.80 7.51 6.79
CA GLN A 226 -21.21 7.29 6.49
C GLN A 226 -21.82 8.46 5.70
N LEU A 227 -21.46 9.69 6.04
CA LEU A 227 -21.93 10.89 5.38
C LEU A 227 -21.38 10.98 3.95
N GLU A 228 -20.10 10.65 3.74
CA GLU A 228 -19.51 10.54 2.40
C GLU A 228 -20.21 9.49 1.56
N ASP A 229 -20.55 8.33 2.12
CA ASP A 229 -21.30 7.30 1.42
C ASP A 229 -22.73 7.77 1.11
N CYS A 230 -23.42 8.42 2.05
CA CYS A 230 -24.70 9.07 1.80
C CYS A 230 -24.62 10.15 0.71
N ARG A 231 -23.52 10.92 0.64
CA ARG A 231 -23.28 11.90 -0.44
C ARG A 231 -23.09 11.22 -1.78
N LYS A 232 -22.33 10.11 -1.85
CA LYS A 232 -22.16 9.31 -3.07
C LYS A 232 -23.50 8.74 -3.52
N TYR A 233 -24.28 8.19 -2.60
CA TYR A 233 -25.62 7.68 -2.89
C TYR A 233 -26.56 8.79 -3.34
N ARG A 234 -26.55 9.96 -2.71
CA ARG A 234 -27.31 11.13 -3.17
C ARG A 234 -26.92 11.54 -4.59
N ALA A 235 -25.63 11.71 -4.87
CA ALA A 235 -25.16 12.08 -6.21
C ALA A 235 -25.55 11.05 -7.27
N PHE A 236 -25.54 9.76 -6.92
CA PHE A 236 -26.02 8.69 -7.79
C PHE A 236 -27.54 8.79 -8.02
N LEU A 237 -28.33 8.99 -6.96
CA LEU A 237 -29.78 9.14 -7.07
C LEU A 237 -30.15 10.40 -7.88
N ASP A 238 -29.43 11.50 -7.70
CA ASP A 238 -29.62 12.73 -8.46
C ASP A 238 -29.36 12.51 -9.97
N ARG A 239 -28.39 11.67 -10.31
CA ARG A 239 -28.09 11.31 -11.71
C ARG A 239 -29.18 10.45 -12.38
N ILE A 240 -29.83 9.58 -11.61
CA ILE A 240 -30.91 8.72 -12.12
C ILE A 240 -32.26 9.44 -12.08
N THR A 241 -32.42 10.42 -11.18
CA THR A 241 -33.65 11.19 -11.05
C THR A 241 -33.91 11.97 -12.34
N PRO A 242 -35.11 11.85 -12.95
CA PRO A 242 -35.46 12.60 -14.15
C PRO A 242 -35.35 14.12 -13.94
N ALA A 243 -34.86 14.84 -14.96
CA ALA A 243 -34.75 16.31 -14.95
C ALA A 243 -36.10 17.03 -14.76
N GLU A 244 -37.20 16.35 -15.13
CA GLU A 244 -38.56 16.83 -14.90
C GLU A 244 -38.88 17.00 -13.41
N HIS A 245 -38.34 16.14 -12.55
CA HIS A 245 -38.54 16.25 -11.11
C HIS A 245 -37.83 17.49 -10.55
N PHE A 246 -36.59 17.75 -10.98
CA PHE A 246 -35.83 18.94 -10.57
C PHE A 246 -36.51 20.23 -11.03
N SER A 247 -36.96 20.29 -12.28
CA SER A 247 -37.66 21.46 -12.81
C SER A 247 -39.03 21.69 -12.15
N ALA A 248 -39.80 20.63 -11.87
CA ALA A 248 -41.05 20.75 -11.10
C ALA A 248 -40.80 21.29 -9.68
N ALA A 249 -39.73 20.82 -9.04
CA ALA A 249 -39.32 21.27 -7.71
C ALA A 249 -38.85 22.74 -7.71
N GLU A 250 -38.12 23.17 -8.73
CA GLU A 250 -37.73 24.57 -8.94
C GLU A 250 -38.94 25.48 -9.19
N ASN A 251 -39.88 25.04 -10.02
CA ASN A 251 -41.11 25.79 -10.30
C ASN A 251 -41.97 25.94 -9.04
N ALA A 252 -42.15 24.88 -8.25
CA ALA A 252 -42.87 24.94 -6.99
C ALA A 252 -42.20 25.90 -5.98
N ARG A 253 -40.86 25.95 -5.95
CA ARG A 253 -40.12 26.95 -5.15
C ARG A 253 -40.36 28.37 -5.64
N ALA A 254 -40.28 28.59 -6.95
CA ALA A 254 -40.53 29.89 -7.54
C ALA A 254 -41.96 30.37 -7.22
N GLU A 255 -42.95 29.48 -7.25
CA GLU A 255 -44.33 29.80 -6.88
C GLU A 255 -44.49 30.10 -5.38
N LYS A 256 -43.92 29.28 -4.49
CA LYS A 256 -43.93 29.56 -3.04
C LYS A 256 -43.28 30.89 -2.71
N ARG A 257 -42.12 31.18 -3.32
CA ARG A 257 -41.44 32.48 -3.18
C ARG A 257 -42.29 33.62 -3.71
N ARG A 258 -42.95 33.44 -4.87
CA ARG A 258 -43.87 34.44 -5.42
C ARG A 258 -45.00 34.75 -4.42
N LEU A 259 -45.63 33.72 -3.86
CA LEU A 259 -46.68 33.89 -2.85
C LEU A 259 -46.18 34.54 -1.56
N GLN A 260 -44.99 34.17 -1.08
CA GLN A 260 -44.36 34.79 0.10
C GLN A 260 -44.08 36.27 -0.15
N ILE A 261 -43.51 36.61 -1.31
CA ILE A 261 -43.24 37.99 -1.70
C ILE A 261 -44.55 38.78 -1.84
N GLU A 262 -45.59 38.20 -2.46
CA GLU A 262 -46.92 38.82 -2.57
C GLU A 262 -47.54 39.07 -1.19
N SER A 263 -47.43 38.11 -0.26
CA SER A 263 -47.93 38.28 1.12
C SER A 263 -47.16 39.36 1.88
N TRP A 264 -45.84 39.40 1.73
CA TRP A 264 -44.99 40.42 2.33
C TRP A 264 -45.26 41.81 1.75
N GLN A 265 -45.48 41.91 0.43
CA GLN A 265 -45.89 43.14 -0.24
C GLN A 265 -47.23 43.63 0.31
N ALA A 266 -48.21 42.73 0.46
CA ALA A 266 -49.51 43.06 1.03
C ALA A 266 -49.38 43.56 2.48
N ASP A 267 -48.56 42.93 3.31
CA ASP A 267 -48.31 43.36 4.70
C ASP A 267 -47.61 44.72 4.78
N CYS A 268 -46.61 44.94 3.91
CA CYS A 268 -45.93 46.24 3.80
C CYS A 268 -46.90 47.34 3.37
N ASP A 269 -47.75 47.07 2.38
CA ASP A 269 -48.71 48.04 1.88
C ASP A 269 -49.85 48.29 2.88
N ALA A 270 -50.31 47.27 3.60
CA ALA A 270 -51.23 47.42 4.72
C ALA A 270 -50.63 48.30 5.83
N LEU A 271 -49.37 48.06 6.21
CA LEU A 271 -48.68 48.86 7.21
C LEU A 271 -48.50 50.32 6.74
N LYS A 272 -48.16 50.54 5.47
CA LYS A 272 -48.10 51.89 4.87
C LYS A 272 -49.46 52.57 4.89
N GLN A 273 -50.55 51.84 4.60
CA GLN A 273 -51.91 52.38 4.67
C GLN A 273 -52.29 52.76 6.10
N GLN A 274 -51.99 51.93 7.10
CA GLN A 274 -52.24 52.24 8.50
C GLN A 274 -51.43 53.47 8.97
N LYS A 275 -50.14 53.56 8.58
CA LYS A 275 -49.31 54.75 8.86
C LYS A 275 -49.87 56.01 8.20
N ARG A 276 -50.42 55.91 6.99
CA ARG A 276 -51.09 57.03 6.31
C ARG A 276 -52.40 57.41 7.00
N ALA A 277 -53.21 56.43 7.41
CA ALA A 277 -54.46 56.66 8.13
C ALA A 277 -54.24 57.32 9.50
N ALA A 278 -53.23 56.88 10.27
CA ALA A 278 -52.88 57.48 11.55
C ALA A 278 -52.41 58.94 11.38
N ARG A 279 -51.60 59.23 10.34
CA ARG A 279 -51.24 60.62 9.99
C ARG A 279 -52.45 61.46 9.58
N ALA A 280 -53.39 60.90 8.81
CA ALA A 280 -54.61 61.58 8.42
C ALA A 280 -55.50 61.90 9.64
N ALA A 281 -55.67 60.94 10.55
CA ALA A 281 -56.40 61.13 11.81
C ALA A 281 -55.76 62.21 12.70
N GLU A 282 -54.43 62.25 12.77
CA GLU A 282 -53.71 63.33 13.45
C GLU A 282 -54.02 64.69 12.82
N THR A 283 -53.97 64.80 11.48
CA THR A 283 -54.30 66.07 10.79
C THR A 283 -55.76 66.49 10.99
N GLU A 284 -56.69 65.54 11.02
CA GLU A 284 -58.11 65.81 11.27
C GLU A 284 -58.35 66.26 12.72
N ALA A 285 -57.72 65.60 13.70
CA ALA A 285 -57.79 66.01 15.09
C ALA A 285 -57.21 67.42 15.31
N ARG A 286 -56.10 67.77 14.63
CA ARG A 286 -55.55 69.13 14.63
C ARG A 286 -56.53 70.15 14.05
N ALA A 287 -57.21 69.80 12.96
CA ALA A 287 -58.23 70.66 12.35
C ALA A 287 -59.45 70.86 13.27
N ARG A 288 -59.85 69.83 14.03
CA ARG A 288 -60.93 69.93 15.03
C ARG A 288 -60.57 70.85 16.20
N VAL A 289 -59.31 70.84 16.66
CA VAL A 289 -58.83 71.80 17.67
C VAL A 289 -58.88 73.23 17.13
N ALA A 290 -58.45 73.44 15.88
CA ALA A 290 -58.48 74.75 15.23
C ALA A 290 -59.91 75.28 14.98
N GLY A 291 -60.88 74.39 14.79
CA GLY A 291 -62.30 74.71 14.56
C GLY A 291 -63.18 74.78 15.81
N ALA A 292 -62.64 74.60 17.02
CA ALA A 292 -63.42 74.62 18.26
C ALA A 292 -63.82 76.05 18.67
N HIS A 293 -65.11 76.28 18.96
CA HIS A 293 -65.65 77.61 19.30
C HIS A 293 -65.96 77.78 20.80
N SER A 294 -66.12 76.69 21.55
CA SER A 294 -66.34 76.69 23.01
C SER A 294 -65.11 76.16 23.79
N GLN A 295 -64.89 76.68 25.01
CA GLN A 295 -63.80 76.22 25.89
C GLN A 295 -63.89 74.72 26.22
N GLN A 296 -65.10 74.19 26.40
CA GLN A 296 -65.29 72.75 26.67
C GLN A 296 -65.04 71.88 25.42
N GLU A 297 -65.29 72.42 24.23
CA GLU A 297 -65.02 71.72 22.97
C GLU A 297 -63.52 71.71 22.65
N ALA A 298 -62.83 72.82 22.93
CA ALA A 298 -61.38 72.93 22.78
C ALA A 298 -60.65 71.89 23.64
N THR A 299 -60.99 71.78 24.93
CA THR A 299 -60.36 70.79 25.83
C THR A 299 -60.58 69.34 25.41
N ARG A 300 -61.77 69.00 24.88
CA ARG A 300 -62.05 67.67 24.33
C ARG A 300 -61.30 67.41 23.01
N ALA A 301 -61.22 68.41 22.13
CA ALA A 301 -60.48 68.31 20.89
C ALA A 301 -58.96 68.20 21.13
N GLU A 302 -58.42 68.89 22.15
CA GLU A 302 -57.02 68.79 22.56
C GLU A 302 -56.67 67.42 23.12
N ALA A 303 -57.55 66.82 23.93
CA ALA A 303 -57.39 65.44 24.41
C ALA A 303 -57.42 64.43 23.24
N ALA A 304 -58.36 64.59 22.30
CA ALA A 304 -58.43 63.75 21.10
C ALA A 304 -57.22 63.93 20.18
N LEU A 305 -56.64 65.14 20.10
CA LEU A 305 -55.40 65.39 19.38
C LEU A 305 -54.21 64.71 20.07
N ALA A 306 -54.12 64.78 21.40
CA ALA A 306 -53.06 64.10 22.14
C ALA A 306 -53.10 62.58 21.91
N GLU A 307 -54.30 61.99 21.92
CA GLU A 307 -54.52 60.58 21.61
C GLU A 307 -54.14 60.23 20.16
N ALA A 308 -54.57 61.04 19.18
CA ALA A 308 -54.23 60.84 17.77
C ALA A 308 -52.72 60.99 17.48
N VAL A 309 -52.04 61.95 18.12
CA VAL A 309 -50.58 62.13 18.03
C VAL A 309 -49.84 60.94 18.65
N GLN A 310 -50.33 60.42 19.77
CA GLN A 310 -49.75 59.24 20.40
C GLN A 310 -49.92 58.00 19.50
N ALA A 311 -51.12 57.77 18.97
CA ALA A 311 -51.39 56.68 18.02
C ALA A 311 -50.53 56.78 16.75
N ALA A 312 -50.34 57.99 16.19
CA ALA A 312 -49.47 58.20 15.03
C ALA A 312 -47.99 57.92 15.33
N ARG A 313 -47.51 58.27 16.53
CA ARG A 313 -46.14 57.94 16.98
C ARG A 313 -45.94 56.44 17.16
N GLU A 314 -46.90 55.76 17.77
CA GLU A 314 -46.88 54.30 17.96
C GLU A 314 -46.83 53.59 16.60
N MET A 315 -47.64 54.00 15.62
CA MET A 315 -47.62 53.43 14.28
C MET A 315 -46.34 53.75 13.49
N HIS A 316 -45.73 54.93 13.67
CA HIS A 316 -44.43 55.24 13.05
C HIS A 316 -43.26 54.49 13.66
N ALA A 317 -43.35 54.14 14.95
CA ALA A 317 -42.33 53.33 15.62
C ALA A 317 -42.27 51.89 15.10
N ILE A 318 -43.36 51.38 14.50
CA ILE A 318 -43.37 50.04 13.88
C ILE A 318 -42.47 50.05 12.63
N LYS A 319 -41.36 49.30 12.71
CA LYS A 319 -40.42 49.13 11.60
C LYS A 319 -41.06 48.27 10.50
N GLU A 320 -40.83 48.62 9.25
CA GLU A 320 -41.29 47.79 8.12
C GLU A 320 -40.63 46.41 8.18
N PRO A 321 -41.39 45.33 7.91
CA PRO A 321 -40.82 43.99 7.87
C PRO A 321 -39.75 43.92 6.77
N GLY A 322 -38.58 43.38 7.12
CA GLY A 322 -37.50 43.16 6.15
C GLY A 322 -37.96 42.23 5.03
N MET A 323 -37.40 42.37 3.83
CA MET A 323 -37.70 41.44 2.73
C MET A 323 -37.46 39.99 3.19
N PRO A 324 -38.31 39.03 2.76
CA PRO A 324 -38.04 37.62 2.97
C PRO A 324 -36.64 37.32 2.43
N ALA A 325 -35.73 36.90 3.32
CA ALA A 325 -34.40 36.48 2.90
C ALA A 325 -34.52 35.18 2.10
N GLU A 326 -33.63 34.96 1.12
CA GLU A 326 -33.46 33.63 0.54
C GLU A 326 -33.00 32.68 1.64
N GLU A 327 -33.95 31.98 2.26
CA GLU A 327 -33.63 30.90 3.17
C GLU A 327 -33.06 29.74 2.33
N VAL A 328 -31.74 29.67 2.26
CA VAL A 328 -30.95 28.54 1.75
C VAL A 328 -31.37 27.20 2.42
N ALA A 329 -32.11 27.27 3.53
CA ALA A 329 -32.65 26.13 4.26
C ALA A 329 -33.69 25.31 3.48
N GLU A 330 -34.38 25.86 2.47
CA GLU A 330 -35.38 25.11 1.67
C GLU A 330 -34.76 24.06 0.72
N GLU A 331 -33.43 23.97 0.63
CA GLU A 331 -32.76 22.87 -0.06
C GLU A 331 -32.79 21.54 0.71
N ALA A 332 -32.94 21.59 2.04
CA ALA A 332 -32.88 20.40 2.89
C ALA A 332 -34.23 19.66 2.99
N GLU A 333 -35.35 20.33 2.72
CA GLU A 333 -36.69 19.78 2.98
C GLU A 333 -37.40 19.18 1.76
N GLN A 334 -36.77 19.19 0.58
CA GLN A 334 -37.41 18.59 -0.58
C GLN A 334 -37.42 17.06 -0.48
N PRO A 335 -38.60 16.42 -0.57
CA PRO A 335 -38.67 14.97 -0.57
C PRO A 335 -37.94 14.44 -1.80
N MET A 336 -37.08 13.46 -1.58
CA MET A 336 -36.35 12.79 -2.67
C MET A 336 -37.35 12.09 -3.61
N TYR A 337 -37.02 12.02 -4.90
CA TYR A 337 -37.83 11.33 -5.90
C TYR A 337 -38.06 9.86 -5.52
N PHE A 338 -37.00 9.19 -5.03
CA PHE A 338 -37.06 7.80 -4.58
C PHE A 338 -37.45 7.72 -3.10
N GLN A 339 -38.75 7.51 -2.83
CA GLN A 339 -39.32 7.32 -1.49
C GLN A 339 -39.27 5.87 -1.00
N GLU A 340 -39.38 4.90 -1.92
CA GLU A 340 -39.36 3.46 -1.62
C GLU A 340 -38.18 2.77 -2.32
N PRO A 341 -37.47 1.85 -1.65
CA PRO A 341 -36.35 1.10 -2.26
C PRO A 341 -36.74 0.32 -3.52
N ARG A 342 -38.01 -0.09 -3.62
CA ARG A 342 -38.55 -0.83 -4.77
C ARG A 342 -38.51 -0.03 -6.06
N MET A 343 -38.64 1.29 -5.99
CA MET A 343 -38.64 2.16 -7.17
C MET A 343 -37.26 2.17 -7.85
N LEU A 344 -36.17 2.22 -7.08
CA LEU A 344 -34.83 2.13 -7.63
C LEU A 344 -34.57 0.77 -8.27
N LEU A 345 -35.05 -0.31 -7.64
CA LEU A 345 -34.97 -1.66 -8.21
C LEU A 345 -35.78 -1.80 -9.51
N ALA A 346 -36.91 -1.09 -9.63
CA ALA A 346 -37.68 -1.06 -10.87
C ALA A 346 -36.88 -0.39 -12.00
N VAL A 347 -36.24 0.77 -11.73
CA VAL A 347 -35.37 1.44 -12.72
C VAL A 347 -34.20 0.53 -13.13
N PHE A 348 -33.59 -0.21 -12.20
CA PHE A 348 -32.55 -1.17 -12.55
C PHE A 348 -33.08 -2.31 -13.42
N LYS A 349 -34.26 -2.85 -13.13
CA LYS A 349 -34.89 -3.87 -13.98
C LYS A 349 -35.18 -3.35 -15.38
N GLU A 350 -35.71 -2.13 -15.50
CA GLU A 350 -35.95 -1.50 -16.80
C GLU A 350 -34.64 -1.30 -17.59
N LEU A 351 -33.55 -0.92 -16.91
CA LEU A 351 -32.22 -0.82 -17.52
C LEU A 351 -31.65 -2.20 -17.91
N GLU A 352 -31.88 -3.23 -17.09
CA GLU A 352 -31.48 -4.61 -17.40
C GLU A 352 -32.24 -5.15 -18.61
N GLU A 353 -33.55 -4.97 -18.65
CA GLU A 353 -34.42 -5.33 -19.77
C GLU A 353 -34.05 -4.56 -21.04
N GLY A 354 -33.79 -3.26 -20.92
CA GLY A 354 -33.33 -2.42 -22.02
C GLY A 354 -31.95 -2.84 -22.56
N ASN A 355 -31.00 -3.14 -21.68
CA ASN A 355 -29.69 -3.65 -22.08
C ASN A 355 -29.77 -5.02 -22.74
N LEU A 356 -30.61 -5.92 -22.19
CA LEU A 356 -30.85 -7.23 -22.78
C LEU A 356 -31.48 -7.10 -24.17
N PHE A 357 -32.44 -6.20 -24.34
CA PHE A 357 -33.05 -5.87 -25.63
C PHE A 357 -32.03 -5.31 -26.63
N LEU A 358 -31.13 -4.41 -26.19
CA LEU A 358 -30.05 -3.90 -27.04
C LEU A 358 -29.07 -5.00 -27.48
N ILE A 359 -28.72 -5.91 -26.57
CA ILE A 359 -27.86 -7.07 -26.88
C ILE A 359 -28.55 -7.97 -27.90
N GLN A 360 -29.84 -8.26 -27.70
CA GLN A 360 -30.61 -9.08 -28.62
C GLN A 360 -30.69 -8.44 -30.00
N ASN A 361 -31.01 -7.14 -30.09
CA ASN A 361 -31.03 -6.44 -31.37
C ASN A 361 -29.64 -6.41 -32.05
N ALA A 362 -28.57 -6.30 -31.27
CA ALA A 362 -27.21 -6.36 -31.81
C ALA A 362 -26.90 -7.75 -32.38
N GLN A 363 -27.33 -8.82 -31.70
CA GLN A 363 -27.19 -10.20 -32.18
C GLN A 363 -28.04 -10.47 -33.43
N GLU A 364 -29.30 -10.07 -33.43
CA GLU A 364 -30.19 -10.20 -34.61
C GLU A 364 -29.64 -9.39 -35.81
N GLY A 365 -29.10 -8.21 -35.55
CA GLY A 365 -28.42 -7.40 -36.58
C GLY A 365 -27.14 -8.05 -37.09
N GLU A 366 -26.37 -8.71 -36.22
CA GLU A 366 -25.16 -9.45 -36.60
C GLU A 366 -25.51 -10.69 -37.43
N GLU A 367 -26.50 -11.48 -37.01
CA GLU A 367 -27.01 -12.64 -37.76
C GLU A 367 -27.51 -12.22 -39.14
N GLY A 368 -28.32 -11.17 -39.23
CA GLY A 368 -28.78 -10.64 -40.52
C GLY A 368 -27.63 -10.14 -41.41
N LEU A 369 -26.57 -9.59 -40.83
CA LEU A 369 -25.37 -9.21 -41.58
C LEU A 369 -24.57 -10.44 -42.04
N GLU A 370 -24.49 -11.49 -41.24
CA GLU A 370 -23.85 -12.75 -41.63
C GLU A 370 -24.62 -13.44 -42.76
N ASP A 371 -25.95 -13.51 -42.68
CA ASP A 371 -26.80 -14.04 -43.74
C ASP A 371 -26.62 -13.26 -45.04
N ALA A 372 -26.68 -11.93 -44.98
CA ALA A 372 -26.44 -11.08 -46.16
C ALA A 372 -25.03 -11.29 -46.75
N ARG A 373 -24.01 -11.47 -45.90
CA ARG A 373 -22.64 -11.79 -46.36
C ARG A 373 -22.56 -13.16 -47.02
N GLN A 374 -23.23 -14.18 -46.46
CA GLN A 374 -23.27 -15.52 -47.05
C GLN A 374 -23.99 -15.51 -48.40
N GLU A 375 -25.12 -14.80 -48.50
CA GLU A 375 -25.85 -14.66 -49.75
C GLU A 375 -25.02 -13.92 -50.81
N MET A 376 -24.36 -12.80 -50.44
CA MET A 376 -23.45 -12.10 -51.35
C MET A 376 -22.28 -12.99 -51.79
N ALA A 377 -21.70 -13.78 -50.89
CA ALA A 377 -20.63 -14.72 -51.23
C ALA A 377 -21.11 -15.81 -52.19
N ALA A 378 -22.31 -16.36 -51.97
CA ALA A 378 -22.92 -17.36 -52.85
C ALA A 378 -23.22 -16.79 -54.24
N VAL A 379 -23.82 -15.59 -54.31
CA VAL A 379 -24.10 -14.89 -55.57
C VAL A 379 -22.80 -14.58 -56.31
N ARG A 380 -21.78 -14.08 -55.60
CA ARG A 380 -20.45 -13.83 -56.19
C ARG A 380 -19.84 -15.11 -56.74
N GLY A 381 -19.88 -16.21 -56.00
CA GLY A 381 -19.39 -17.51 -56.47
C GLY A 381 -20.12 -18.01 -57.73
N ARG A 382 -21.45 -17.82 -57.81
CA ARG A 382 -22.22 -18.15 -59.01
C ARG A 382 -21.81 -17.28 -60.20
N LEU A 383 -21.70 -15.96 -60.00
CA LEU A 383 -21.30 -15.02 -61.05
C LEU A 383 -19.87 -15.27 -61.54
N ASP A 384 -18.94 -15.59 -60.64
CA ASP A 384 -17.55 -15.93 -60.99
C ASP A 384 -17.49 -17.24 -61.80
N ALA A 385 -18.33 -18.23 -61.47
CA ALA A 385 -18.46 -19.47 -62.25
C ALA A 385 -19.05 -19.20 -63.64
N GLU A 386 -20.16 -18.46 -63.74
CA GLU A 386 -20.76 -18.07 -65.02
C GLU A 386 -19.78 -17.26 -65.88
N ALA A 387 -19.02 -16.34 -65.29
CA ALA A 387 -17.99 -15.57 -65.97
C ALA A 387 -16.83 -16.46 -66.48
N SER A 388 -16.39 -17.43 -65.68
CA SER A 388 -15.38 -18.42 -66.08
C SER A 388 -15.86 -19.31 -67.23
N ASP A 389 -17.10 -19.77 -67.16
CA ASP A 389 -17.72 -20.58 -68.22
C ASP A 389 -17.85 -19.78 -69.52
N LEU A 390 -18.33 -18.54 -69.43
CA LEU A 390 -18.46 -17.66 -70.60
C LEU A 390 -17.10 -17.31 -71.20
N SER A 391 -16.08 -17.09 -70.36
CA SER A 391 -14.69 -16.90 -70.81
C SER A 391 -14.13 -18.15 -71.51
N SER A 392 -14.46 -19.35 -71.01
CA SER A 392 -14.04 -20.61 -71.63
C SER A 392 -14.73 -20.83 -72.97
N GLN A 393 -16.03 -20.54 -73.06
CA GLN A 393 -16.79 -20.56 -74.32
C GLN A 393 -16.24 -19.55 -75.32
N TYR A 394 -15.92 -18.34 -74.88
CA TYR A 394 -15.29 -17.33 -75.70
C TYR A 394 -13.93 -17.79 -76.22
N ALA A 395 -13.06 -18.34 -75.36
CA ALA A 395 -11.75 -18.87 -75.77
C ALA A 395 -11.88 -20.01 -76.79
N TRP A 396 -12.84 -20.92 -76.59
CA TRP A 396 -13.13 -22.00 -77.53
C TRP A 396 -13.61 -21.48 -78.89
N LEU A 397 -14.60 -20.58 -78.90
CA LEU A 397 -15.11 -19.96 -80.13
C LEU A 397 -14.02 -19.17 -80.84
N HIS A 398 -13.20 -18.44 -80.09
CA HIS A 398 -12.06 -17.69 -80.62
C HIS A 398 -11.03 -18.62 -81.27
N HIS A 399 -10.67 -19.73 -80.60
CA HIS A 399 -9.77 -20.74 -81.16
C HIS A 399 -10.35 -21.41 -82.42
N SER A 400 -11.64 -21.77 -82.40
CA SER A 400 -12.35 -22.34 -83.55
C SER A 400 -12.39 -21.39 -84.74
N CYS A 401 -12.69 -20.11 -84.50
CA CYS A 401 -12.65 -19.06 -85.53
C CYS A 401 -11.24 -18.87 -86.08
N ALA A 402 -10.21 -18.85 -85.23
CA ALA A 402 -8.81 -18.75 -85.66
C ALA A 402 -8.39 -19.96 -86.50
N ALA A 403 -8.77 -21.17 -86.10
CA ALA A 403 -8.51 -22.40 -86.86
C ALA A 403 -9.26 -22.41 -88.20
N ALA A 404 -10.51 -21.96 -88.23
CA ALA A 404 -11.29 -21.82 -89.46
C ALA A 404 -10.66 -20.78 -90.40
N LYS A 405 -10.24 -19.62 -89.88
CA LYS A 405 -9.51 -18.59 -90.65
C LYS A 405 -8.19 -19.14 -91.22
N ALA A 406 -7.38 -19.82 -90.42
CA ALA A 406 -6.13 -20.43 -90.87
C ALA A 406 -6.37 -21.51 -91.95
N ARG A 407 -7.43 -22.31 -91.83
CA ARG A 407 -7.84 -23.26 -92.88
C ARG A 407 -8.27 -22.55 -94.16
N CYS A 408 -9.07 -21.48 -94.05
CA CYS A 408 -9.45 -20.66 -95.20
C CYS A 408 -8.23 -20.01 -95.86
N GLU A 409 -7.25 -19.54 -95.08
CA GLU A 409 -5.99 -18.99 -95.59
C GLU A 409 -5.17 -20.06 -96.31
N LEU A 410 -4.99 -21.24 -95.72
CA LEU A 410 -4.27 -22.35 -96.36
C LEU A 410 -4.95 -22.82 -97.65
N LEU A 411 -6.28 -22.96 -97.65
CA LEU A 411 -7.05 -23.27 -98.87
C LEU A 411 -6.94 -22.16 -99.91
N ARG A 412 -6.88 -20.89 -99.48
CA ARG A 412 -6.69 -19.74 -100.37
C ARG A 412 -5.27 -19.69 -100.95
N GLU A 413 -4.26 -20.13 -100.20
CA GLU A 413 -2.89 -20.32 -100.69
C GLU A 413 -2.79 -21.50 -101.67
N GLN A 414 -3.50 -22.61 -101.40
CA GLN A 414 -3.58 -23.77 -102.30
C GLN A 414 -4.38 -23.49 -103.57
N ALA A 415 -5.44 -22.68 -103.47
CA ALA A 415 -6.26 -22.21 -104.58
C ALA A 415 -5.69 -20.96 -105.25
N ARG A 416 -4.62 -20.37 -104.69
CA ARG A 416 -3.85 -19.33 -105.36
C ARG A 416 -3.29 -20.00 -106.61
N PRO A 417 -3.60 -19.50 -107.82
CA PRO A 417 -3.12 -20.11 -109.04
C PRO A 417 -1.59 -19.96 -109.09
N THR A 418 -0.86 -20.94 -108.56
CA THR A 418 0.49 -21.23 -108.96
C THR A 418 0.36 -21.93 -110.30
N THR A 419 0.81 -21.24 -111.34
CA THR A 419 1.03 -21.81 -112.65
C THR A 419 1.96 -23.02 -112.53
N GLU A 420 1.40 -24.22 -112.36
CA GLU A 420 1.92 -25.57 -112.72
C GLU A 420 1.21 -26.70 -111.91
N ALA A 421 0.80 -27.78 -112.59
CA ALA A 421 0.00 -28.95 -112.13
C ALA A 421 0.87 -30.02 -111.37
N PRO A 422 0.45 -31.28 -110.97
CA PRO A 422 -0.62 -32.18 -111.50
C PRO A 422 -1.39 -33.10 -110.49
N LYS A 423 -2.33 -33.90 -111.03
CA LYS A 423 -3.21 -34.90 -110.39
C LYS A 423 -2.48 -36.22 -110.05
N ALA A 424 -2.49 -36.65 -108.78
CA ALA A 424 -2.23 -38.03 -108.36
C ALA A 424 -2.88 -38.31 -106.99
N GLY A 425 -3.71 -39.37 -106.87
CA GLY A 425 -4.31 -39.73 -105.58
C GLY A 425 -5.33 -40.88 -105.54
N SER A 426 -5.67 -41.54 -106.65
CA SER A 426 -6.71 -42.59 -106.66
C SER A 426 -6.25 -43.97 -106.16
N THR A 427 -4.95 -44.30 -106.21
CA THR A 427 -4.47 -45.67 -105.97
C THR A 427 -4.31 -46.02 -104.48
N SER A 428 -4.19 -45.02 -103.60
CA SER A 428 -4.03 -45.24 -102.15
C SER A 428 -5.35 -45.62 -101.45
N GLN A 429 -6.50 -45.32 -102.06
CA GLN A 429 -7.82 -45.54 -101.44
C GLN A 429 -8.35 -46.97 -101.66
N GLN A 430 -7.93 -47.67 -102.71
CA GLN A 430 -8.36 -49.06 -102.95
C GLN A 430 -7.61 -50.08 -102.08
N ALA A 431 -6.31 -49.89 -101.86
CA ALA A 431 -5.54 -50.74 -100.95
C ALA A 431 -6.02 -50.66 -99.49
N THR A 432 -6.55 -49.50 -99.07
CA THR A 432 -7.11 -49.32 -97.73
C THR A 432 -8.48 -49.99 -97.57
N LEU A 433 -9.29 -50.07 -98.63
CA LEU A 433 -10.58 -50.77 -98.62
C LEU A 433 -10.42 -52.30 -98.53
N GLU A 434 -9.44 -52.88 -99.21
CA GLU A 434 -9.14 -54.31 -99.10
C GLU A 434 -8.64 -54.68 -97.70
N GLN A 435 -7.77 -53.87 -97.10
CA GLN A 435 -7.32 -54.04 -95.71
C GLN A 435 -8.48 -53.94 -94.72
N LEU A 436 -9.41 -53.01 -94.95
CA LEU A 436 -10.61 -52.86 -94.12
C LEU A 436 -11.50 -54.11 -94.20
N SER A 437 -11.71 -54.65 -95.40
CA SER A 437 -12.52 -55.87 -95.59
C SER A 437 -11.94 -57.08 -94.85
N ALA A 438 -10.61 -57.25 -94.88
CA ALA A 438 -9.94 -58.32 -94.15
C ALA A 438 -10.05 -58.13 -92.62
N LYS A 439 -9.95 -56.88 -92.15
CA LYS A 439 -10.10 -56.53 -90.73
C LYS A 439 -11.51 -56.81 -90.21
N ILE A 440 -12.53 -56.51 -91.01
CA ILE A 440 -13.93 -56.76 -90.64
C ILE A 440 -14.19 -58.26 -90.49
N ILE A 441 -13.64 -59.08 -91.40
CA ILE A 441 -13.74 -60.55 -91.32
C ILE A 441 -13.02 -61.10 -90.08
N GLU A 442 -11.88 -60.52 -89.71
CA GLU A 442 -11.14 -60.87 -88.49
C GLU A 442 -11.98 -60.58 -87.24
N VAL A 443 -12.57 -59.38 -87.14
CA VAL A 443 -13.40 -58.98 -85.99
C VAL A 443 -14.67 -59.82 -85.92
N TYR A 444 -15.33 -60.11 -87.05
CA TYR A 444 -16.51 -60.97 -87.11
C TYR A 444 -16.27 -62.35 -86.48
N GLN A 445 -15.10 -62.94 -86.74
CA GLN A 445 -14.70 -64.21 -86.15
C GLN A 445 -14.37 -64.09 -84.66
N GLN A 446 -13.69 -63.01 -84.25
CA GLN A 446 -13.37 -62.78 -82.83
C GLN A 446 -14.63 -62.55 -81.98
N CYS A 447 -15.70 -62.01 -82.58
CA CYS A 447 -17.01 -61.88 -81.94
C CYS A 447 -17.75 -63.22 -81.77
N GLY A 448 -17.21 -64.35 -82.24
CA GLY A 448 -17.74 -65.69 -82.02
C GLY A 448 -18.71 -66.19 -83.11
N PHE A 449 -18.73 -65.57 -84.29
CA PHE A 449 -19.52 -66.01 -85.44
C PHE A 449 -18.72 -66.93 -86.37
N ASP A 450 -19.37 -67.92 -86.99
CA ASP A 450 -18.76 -68.81 -87.97
C ASP A 450 -18.53 -68.14 -89.33
N LYS A 451 -17.50 -68.58 -90.07
CA LYS A 451 -17.12 -68.02 -91.37
C LYS A 451 -18.07 -68.47 -92.48
N ASP A 452 -19.24 -67.88 -92.56
CA ASP A 452 -20.16 -68.10 -93.68
C ASP A 452 -19.80 -67.21 -94.87
N ALA A 453 -19.30 -67.81 -95.95
CA ALA A 453 -18.91 -67.10 -97.18
C ALA A 453 -20.09 -66.46 -97.95
N SER A 454 -21.33 -66.68 -97.51
CA SER A 454 -22.56 -66.14 -98.08
C SER A 454 -22.96 -64.78 -97.51
N LEU A 455 -22.32 -64.32 -96.43
CA LEU A 455 -22.65 -63.05 -95.77
C LEU A 455 -21.85 -61.89 -96.38
N SER A 456 -22.57 -60.83 -96.76
CA SER A 456 -21.97 -59.58 -97.22
C SER A 456 -21.24 -58.86 -96.08
N ILE A 457 -20.20 -58.07 -96.39
CA ILE A 457 -19.45 -57.26 -95.42
C ILE A 457 -20.38 -56.37 -94.60
N LEU A 458 -21.40 -55.77 -95.22
CA LEU A 458 -22.39 -54.96 -94.51
C LEU A 458 -23.24 -55.79 -93.55
N GLN A 459 -23.57 -57.03 -93.90
CA GLN A 459 -24.31 -57.94 -93.02
C GLN A 459 -23.45 -58.42 -91.86
N MET A 460 -22.15 -58.69 -92.09
CA MET A 460 -21.19 -58.98 -91.03
C MET A 460 -21.06 -57.80 -90.06
N LEU A 461 -20.98 -56.57 -90.56
CA LEU A 461 -20.97 -55.36 -89.74
C LEU A 461 -22.27 -55.19 -88.95
N THR A 462 -23.43 -55.41 -89.58
CA THR A 462 -24.73 -55.29 -88.90
C THR A 462 -24.85 -56.31 -87.74
N ASN A 463 -24.35 -57.53 -87.93
CA ASN A 463 -24.32 -58.54 -86.89
C ASN A 463 -23.34 -58.19 -85.75
N VAL A 464 -22.20 -57.59 -86.09
CA VAL A 464 -21.23 -57.08 -85.09
C VAL A 464 -21.83 -55.90 -84.33
N GLU A 465 -22.54 -54.99 -85.00
CA GLU A 465 -23.25 -53.88 -84.38
C GLU A 465 -24.33 -54.38 -83.42
N ASN A 466 -25.18 -55.31 -83.85
CA ASN A 466 -26.18 -55.93 -82.98
C ASN A 466 -25.54 -56.62 -81.77
N LYS A 467 -24.41 -57.31 -81.97
CA LYS A 467 -23.69 -57.95 -80.87
C LYS A 467 -23.10 -56.92 -79.91
N LEU A 468 -22.56 -55.83 -80.44
CA LEU A 468 -22.07 -54.70 -79.64
C LEU A 468 -23.20 -54.06 -78.84
N GLU A 469 -24.36 -53.82 -79.43
CA GLU A 469 -25.53 -53.29 -78.73
C GLU A 469 -25.99 -54.23 -77.61
N GLU A 470 -26.07 -55.53 -77.85
CA GLU A 470 -26.37 -56.52 -76.81
C GLU A 470 -25.36 -56.46 -75.65
N GLN A 471 -24.05 -56.42 -75.96
CA GLN A 471 -23.01 -56.29 -74.95
C GLN A 471 -23.07 -54.94 -74.21
N LEU A 472 -23.40 -53.84 -74.88
CA LEU A 472 -23.55 -52.52 -74.26
C LEU A 472 -24.76 -52.47 -73.34
N VAL A 473 -25.88 -53.12 -73.70
CA VAL A 473 -27.02 -53.29 -72.80
C VAL A 473 -26.60 -54.09 -71.57
N HIS A 474 -25.89 -55.22 -71.74
CA HIS A 474 -25.38 -55.98 -70.61
C HIS A 474 -24.48 -55.13 -69.70
N VAL A 475 -23.53 -54.37 -70.26
CA VAL A 475 -22.67 -53.45 -69.49
C VAL A 475 -23.50 -52.39 -68.76
N SER A 476 -24.55 -51.86 -69.37
CA SER A 476 -25.42 -50.87 -68.74
C SER A 476 -26.27 -51.44 -67.59
N THR A 477 -26.59 -52.74 -67.63
CA THR A 477 -27.34 -53.43 -66.57
C THR A 477 -26.49 -53.87 -65.39
N ILE A 478 -25.15 -53.83 -65.50
CA ILE A 478 -24.26 -54.16 -64.37
C ILE A 478 -24.42 -53.06 -63.31
N PRO A 479 -24.84 -53.41 -62.08
CA PRO A 479 -24.95 -52.43 -61.00
C PRO A 479 -23.61 -51.76 -60.72
N LYS A 480 -23.60 -50.42 -60.62
CA LYS A 480 -22.38 -49.62 -60.39
C LYS A 480 -21.59 -50.11 -59.17
N ASP A 481 -22.27 -50.53 -58.11
CA ASP A 481 -21.65 -51.03 -56.88
C ASP A 481 -20.81 -52.30 -57.11
N VAL A 482 -21.26 -53.20 -58.00
CA VAL A 482 -20.54 -54.44 -58.33
C VAL A 482 -19.34 -54.13 -59.23
N ALA A 483 -19.49 -53.20 -60.17
CA ALA A 483 -18.40 -52.73 -61.03
C ALA A 483 -17.29 -52.05 -60.21
N GLU A 484 -17.65 -51.16 -59.29
CA GLU A 484 -16.70 -50.52 -58.38
C GLU A 484 -16.02 -51.54 -57.45
N ALA A 485 -16.75 -52.53 -56.94
CA ALA A 485 -16.16 -53.59 -56.11
C ALA A 485 -15.15 -54.44 -56.91
N ALA A 486 -15.47 -54.78 -58.16
CA ALA A 486 -14.58 -55.51 -59.05
C ALA A 486 -13.35 -54.67 -59.45
N GLU A 487 -13.50 -53.37 -59.68
CA GLU A 487 -12.38 -52.45 -59.96
C GLU A 487 -11.46 -52.33 -58.74
N ARG A 488 -12.03 -52.16 -57.54
CA ARG A 488 -11.27 -52.14 -56.28
C ARG A 488 -10.54 -53.47 -56.05
N ALA A 489 -11.14 -54.60 -56.40
CA ALA A 489 -10.49 -55.92 -56.32
C ALA A 489 -9.33 -56.06 -57.31
N ARG A 490 -9.52 -55.68 -58.58
CA ARG A 490 -8.46 -55.70 -59.60
C ARG A 490 -7.32 -54.74 -59.29
N GLU A 491 -7.62 -53.56 -58.78
CA GLU A 491 -6.61 -52.59 -58.35
C GLU A 491 -5.87 -53.09 -57.11
N LYS A 492 -6.53 -53.81 -56.19
CA LYS A 492 -5.89 -54.49 -55.06
C LYS A 492 -4.94 -55.59 -55.55
N ASP A 493 -5.37 -56.43 -56.50
CA ASP A 493 -4.54 -57.49 -57.09
C ASP A 493 -3.34 -56.91 -57.85
N ARG A 494 -3.53 -55.81 -58.59
CA ARG A 494 -2.42 -55.12 -59.25
C ARG A 494 -1.39 -54.60 -58.25
N ARG A 495 -1.85 -54.08 -57.11
CA ARG A 495 -0.96 -53.63 -56.02
C ARG A 495 -0.27 -54.79 -55.33
N THR A 496 -0.91 -55.95 -55.16
CA THR A 496 -0.24 -57.13 -54.58
C THR A 496 0.81 -57.66 -55.54
N VAL A 497 0.51 -57.80 -56.83
CA VAL A 497 1.48 -58.21 -57.86
C VAL A 497 2.67 -57.25 -57.90
N ALA A 498 2.46 -55.93 -57.92
CA ALA A 498 3.55 -54.96 -57.92
C ALA A 498 4.41 -55.01 -56.64
N ARG A 499 3.81 -55.32 -55.48
CA ARG A 499 4.55 -55.51 -54.22
C ARG A 499 5.36 -56.81 -54.24
N GLU A 500 4.78 -57.89 -54.76
CA GLU A 500 5.45 -59.19 -54.90
C GLU A 500 6.63 -59.10 -55.88
N GLU A 501 6.45 -58.48 -57.04
CA GLU A 501 7.52 -58.23 -58.02
C GLU A 501 8.66 -57.40 -57.42
N LYS A 502 8.32 -56.33 -56.67
CA LYS A 502 9.34 -55.52 -55.99
C LYS A 502 10.10 -56.30 -54.93
N LEU A 503 9.40 -57.14 -54.16
CA LEU A 503 10.01 -58.00 -53.15
C LEU A 503 10.89 -59.09 -53.80
N GLN A 504 10.45 -59.68 -54.90
CA GLN A 504 11.23 -60.65 -55.68
C GLN A 504 12.48 -60.01 -56.27
N TYR A 505 12.37 -58.80 -56.85
CA TYR A 505 13.53 -58.07 -57.36
C TYR A 505 14.56 -57.79 -56.25
N GLN A 506 14.11 -57.35 -55.07
CA GLN A 506 14.99 -57.13 -53.92
C GLN A 506 15.65 -58.42 -53.43
N LYS A 507 14.91 -59.55 -53.40
CA LYS A 507 15.47 -60.86 -53.07
C LYS A 507 16.52 -61.30 -54.10
N GLN A 508 16.24 -61.19 -55.40
CA GLN A 508 17.19 -61.51 -56.46
C GLN A 508 18.43 -60.63 -56.39
N GLU A 509 18.29 -59.34 -56.09
CA GLU A 509 19.42 -58.44 -55.94
C GLU A 509 20.27 -58.79 -54.70
N HIS A 510 19.62 -59.19 -53.60
CA HIS A 510 20.29 -59.67 -52.40
C HIS A 510 21.00 -61.00 -52.65
N GLU A 511 20.33 -61.97 -53.25
CA GLU A 511 20.92 -63.26 -53.64
C GLU A 511 22.08 -63.08 -54.63
N ALA A 512 21.96 -62.17 -55.61
CA ALA A 512 23.05 -61.84 -56.52
C ALA A 512 24.22 -61.17 -55.80
N ARG A 513 23.96 -60.31 -54.80
CA ARG A 513 25.00 -59.74 -53.95
C ARG A 513 25.71 -60.81 -53.13
N VAL A 514 24.95 -61.72 -52.50
CA VAL A 514 25.48 -62.85 -51.73
C VAL A 514 26.28 -63.78 -52.64
N LYS A 515 25.77 -64.12 -53.83
CA LYS A 515 26.45 -64.97 -54.82
C LYS A 515 27.74 -64.33 -55.32
N ARG A 516 27.74 -63.04 -55.67
CA ARG A 516 28.98 -62.32 -56.02
C ARG A 516 29.97 -62.22 -54.87
N ALA A 517 29.50 -62.22 -53.62
CA ALA A 517 30.38 -62.26 -52.45
C ALA A 517 30.98 -63.65 -52.25
N MET A 518 30.18 -64.71 -52.41
CA MET A 518 30.62 -66.11 -52.37
C MET A 518 31.60 -66.42 -53.52
N GLU A 519 31.32 -65.98 -54.74
CA GLU A 519 32.22 -66.10 -55.89
C GLU A 519 33.52 -65.32 -55.68
N ARG A 520 33.46 -64.11 -55.10
CA ARG A 520 34.67 -63.37 -54.71
C ARG A 520 35.48 -64.09 -53.64
N ALA A 521 34.83 -64.74 -52.68
CA ALA A 521 35.50 -65.53 -51.64
C ALA A 521 36.08 -66.84 -52.19
N ALA A 522 35.42 -67.45 -53.18
CA ALA A 522 35.87 -68.67 -53.87
C ALA A 522 36.91 -68.39 -54.96
N ALA A 523 37.00 -67.15 -55.47
CA ALA A 523 37.96 -66.78 -56.49
C ALA A 523 39.39 -66.82 -55.94
N PRO A 524 40.32 -67.54 -56.62
CA PRO A 524 41.68 -67.68 -56.15
C PRO A 524 42.40 -66.32 -56.11
N VAL A 525 42.95 -65.99 -54.94
CA VAL A 525 43.62 -64.70 -54.68
C VAL A 525 44.94 -64.62 -55.46
N PHE A 526 44.95 -63.85 -56.55
CA PHE A 526 46.16 -63.60 -57.33
C PHE A 526 47.05 -62.55 -56.66
N LYS A 527 48.20 -62.98 -56.13
CA LYS A 527 49.23 -62.09 -55.57
C LYS A 527 50.00 -61.43 -56.72
N LYS A 528 49.77 -60.14 -56.97
CA LYS A 528 50.56 -59.38 -57.96
C LYS A 528 52.01 -59.30 -57.48
N GLN A 529 52.93 -59.90 -58.24
CA GLN A 529 54.37 -59.79 -58.00
C GLN A 529 54.88 -58.50 -58.65
N GLY A 530 55.57 -57.67 -57.87
CA GLY A 530 56.20 -56.42 -58.36
C GLY A 530 55.68 -55.16 -57.69
N LYS A 531 56.59 -54.19 -57.47
CA LYS A 531 56.31 -52.94 -56.76
C LYS A 531 55.50 -52.00 -57.66
N GLN A 532 54.31 -51.62 -57.20
CA GLN A 532 53.37 -50.80 -57.94
C GLN A 532 53.92 -49.37 -58.12
N ASP A 533 53.92 -48.89 -59.36
CA ASP A 533 54.50 -47.58 -59.68
C ASP A 533 53.57 -46.46 -59.18
N MET A 534 54.06 -45.68 -58.22
CA MET A 534 53.29 -44.65 -57.52
C MET A 534 53.58 -43.29 -58.15
N PHE A 535 52.66 -42.80 -58.98
CA PHE A 535 52.71 -41.41 -59.44
C PHE A 535 52.61 -40.45 -58.23
N ARG A 536 53.66 -39.66 -58.03
CA ARG A 536 53.72 -38.61 -57.00
C ARG A 536 52.73 -37.49 -57.34
N SER A 537 52.01 -37.02 -56.32
CA SER A 537 50.93 -36.02 -56.42
C SER A 537 51.40 -34.70 -57.04
N ARG A 538 50.79 -34.28 -58.15
CA ARG A 538 50.76 -32.86 -58.57
C ARG A 538 49.63 -32.15 -57.82
N LEU A 539 49.96 -31.05 -57.12
CA LEU A 539 48.96 -30.19 -56.48
C LEU A 539 47.98 -29.67 -57.54
N ARG A 540 46.69 -29.94 -57.34
CA ARG A 540 45.63 -29.33 -58.15
C ARG A 540 45.53 -27.84 -57.78
N LEU A 541 45.83 -26.98 -58.76
CA LEU A 541 45.57 -25.53 -58.68
C LEU A 541 44.07 -25.30 -58.42
N HIS A 542 43.77 -24.43 -57.45
CA HIS A 542 42.43 -24.09 -57.00
C HIS A 542 41.71 -23.22 -58.04
N GLN A 543 41.10 -23.85 -59.06
CA GLN A 543 40.12 -23.19 -59.92
C GLN A 543 38.74 -23.27 -59.23
N LYS A 544 38.32 -22.15 -58.60
CA LYS A 544 36.92 -21.90 -58.26
C LYS A 544 36.11 -21.85 -59.54
N ARG A 545 35.44 -22.96 -59.88
CA ARG A 545 34.34 -22.96 -60.84
C ARG A 545 33.06 -23.37 -60.14
N GLN A 546 32.16 -22.39 -60.12
CA GLN A 546 30.71 -22.52 -60.18
C GLN A 546 30.04 -23.31 -59.06
N THR A 547 29.52 -22.55 -58.08
CA THR A 547 28.26 -22.89 -57.41
C THR A 547 27.13 -22.86 -58.45
N GLY A 548 27.05 -23.90 -59.27
CA GLY A 548 25.83 -24.29 -59.97
C GLY A 548 25.09 -25.26 -59.08
N PHE A 549 24.36 -24.75 -58.09
CA PHE A 549 23.36 -25.53 -57.38
C PHE A 549 22.18 -25.69 -58.36
N SER A 550 22.24 -26.74 -59.17
CA SER A 550 21.17 -27.16 -60.06
C SER A 550 20.86 -28.62 -59.77
N ALA A 551 19.56 -28.89 -59.62
CA ALA A 551 18.91 -30.18 -59.60
C ALA A 551 19.03 -31.02 -58.31
N ARG A 552 18.15 -30.69 -57.34
CA ARG A 552 17.24 -31.71 -56.80
C ARG A 552 15.87 -31.09 -56.55
N ALA A 553 15.21 -30.68 -57.63
CA ALA A 553 13.78 -30.46 -57.63
C ALA A 553 13.10 -31.81 -57.40
N HIS A 554 12.33 -31.89 -56.32
CA HIS A 554 11.22 -32.83 -56.19
C HIS A 554 10.23 -32.50 -57.30
N LEU A 555 10.31 -33.22 -58.41
CA LEU A 555 9.25 -33.22 -59.41
C LEU A 555 8.16 -34.20 -58.93
N SER A 556 7.13 -33.61 -58.32
CA SER A 556 5.76 -34.08 -58.47
C SER A 556 5.42 -34.08 -59.96
N ILE A 557 5.28 -35.27 -60.55
CA ILE A 557 4.61 -35.43 -61.83
C ILE A 557 3.18 -35.88 -61.50
N ALA A 558 2.33 -34.87 -61.38
CA ALA A 558 0.93 -34.98 -61.70
C ALA A 558 0.80 -35.27 -63.21
N CYS A 559 -0.23 -36.05 -63.54
CA CYS A 559 -0.58 -36.36 -64.91
C CYS A 559 -0.84 -35.09 -65.73
N LYS A 560 -0.28 -35.10 -66.93
CA LYS A 560 -0.71 -34.38 -68.14
C LYS A 560 -2.15 -34.80 -68.47
N GLU A 561 -2.98 -34.07 -69.21
CA GLU A 561 -2.82 -33.27 -70.44
C GLU A 561 -3.90 -32.15 -70.40
N GLY A 562 -3.72 -30.89 -70.80
CA GLY A 562 -3.28 -30.32 -72.08
C GLY A 562 -4.52 -29.71 -72.78
N CYS A 563 -4.55 -28.59 -73.51
CA CYS A 563 -3.61 -27.54 -73.89
C CYS A 563 -4.44 -26.42 -74.59
N ALA A 564 -3.83 -25.23 -74.75
CA ALA A 564 -4.23 -24.06 -75.58
C ALA A 564 -5.32 -23.13 -75.01
N GLY A 565 -5.22 -21.80 -75.03
CA GLY A 565 -4.20 -20.88 -75.54
C GLY A 565 -4.78 -19.47 -75.74
N ALA A 566 -4.07 -18.45 -75.21
CA ALA A 566 -3.90 -17.06 -75.71
C ALA A 566 -5.09 -16.05 -75.74
N VAL A 567 -4.85 -14.80 -75.27
CA VAL A 567 -4.75 -13.53 -76.05
C VAL A 567 -5.14 -12.26 -75.23
N VAL A 568 -4.14 -11.35 -75.04
CA VAL A 568 -4.08 -9.85 -75.20
C VAL A 568 -4.95 -9.00 -74.22
N VAL A 569 -4.62 -7.80 -73.70
CA VAL A 569 -4.07 -6.50 -74.19
C VAL A 569 -3.62 -5.69 -72.94
N GLY A 570 -2.69 -4.72 -72.90
CA GLY A 570 -1.96 -4.00 -73.93
C GLY A 570 -0.96 -2.98 -73.37
N ASP A 571 -0.01 -2.64 -74.23
CA ASP A 571 0.20 -1.32 -74.83
C ASP A 571 0.76 -0.08 -74.08
N PHE A 572 1.85 0.38 -74.70
CA PHE A 572 2.41 1.73 -74.87
C PHE A 572 3.54 2.28 -73.96
N ARG A 573 4.74 2.22 -74.59
CA ARG A 573 6.04 2.93 -74.50
C ARG A 573 5.95 4.48 -74.31
N PRO A 574 7.06 5.27 -74.20
CA PRO A 574 8.48 4.94 -74.49
C PRO A 574 9.61 5.53 -73.58
N ILE A 575 10.85 4.99 -73.80
CA ILE A 575 12.20 5.64 -73.89
C ILE A 575 12.65 6.51 -72.69
N GLY A 576 13.83 6.40 -72.07
CA GLY A 576 15.10 5.71 -72.29
C GLY A 576 16.21 6.37 -71.44
N VAL A 577 17.39 5.75 -71.40
CA VAL A 577 18.71 6.30 -70.98
C VAL A 577 19.10 6.26 -69.48
N LEU A 578 19.82 5.18 -69.13
CA LEU A 578 21.18 5.07 -68.55
C LEU A 578 21.78 6.15 -67.61
N GLN A 579 22.57 5.60 -66.65
CA GLN A 579 23.58 6.18 -65.74
C GLN A 579 22.99 6.86 -64.48
N GLY A 580 23.51 6.70 -63.26
CA GLY A 580 24.75 6.13 -62.77
C GLY A 580 25.28 7.01 -61.63
N ARG A 581 25.57 6.39 -60.47
CA ARG A 581 26.55 6.80 -59.45
C ARG A 581 26.33 8.05 -58.55
N LEU A 582 26.53 7.78 -57.24
CA LEU A 582 27.44 8.47 -56.29
C LEU A 582 26.98 9.73 -55.51
N VAL A 583 26.81 9.49 -54.20
CA VAL A 583 27.28 10.21 -52.97
C VAL A 583 26.92 11.69 -52.68
N SER A 584 26.46 11.85 -51.43
CA SER A 584 26.83 12.87 -50.41
C SER A 584 26.42 14.36 -50.53
N SER A 585 25.58 14.74 -49.54
CA SER A 585 25.88 15.74 -48.49
C SER A 585 25.37 17.20 -48.63
N LEU A 586 24.97 17.69 -47.44
CA LEU A 586 24.91 19.08 -46.93
C LEU A 586 23.68 19.99 -47.18
N ARG A 587 22.98 20.23 -46.05
CA ARG A 587 22.64 21.52 -45.39
C ARG A 587 21.53 22.45 -45.92
N LEU A 588 20.69 22.80 -44.92
CA LEU A 588 20.06 24.09 -44.55
C LEU A 588 19.26 24.87 -45.62
N SER A 589 18.03 25.26 -45.29
CA SER A 589 17.71 26.58 -44.68
C SER A 589 16.21 26.89 -44.76
N GLN A 590 15.68 27.55 -43.72
CA GLN A 590 14.63 28.60 -43.76
C GLN A 590 13.18 28.17 -44.10
N ARG A 591 12.08 28.80 -43.66
CA ARG A 591 11.75 30.04 -42.93
C ARG A 591 10.22 29.95 -42.64
N THR A 592 9.73 30.19 -41.42
CA THR A 592 9.17 31.43 -40.82
C THR A 592 7.77 31.90 -41.25
N LEU A 593 7.05 32.44 -40.24
CA LEU A 593 5.99 33.49 -40.23
C LEU A 593 4.55 33.01 -40.51
N ALA A 594 3.49 33.49 -39.86
CA ALA A 594 3.18 34.59 -38.91
C ALA A 594 1.81 34.24 -38.26
N ALA A 595 1.47 34.50 -36.99
CA ALA A 595 1.43 35.72 -36.16
C ALA A 595 0.14 36.57 -36.29
N GLU A 596 -0.21 37.19 -35.15
CA GLU A 596 -1.24 38.23 -34.85
C GLU A 596 -2.60 37.73 -34.29
N GLY A 597 -3.14 38.23 -33.17
CA GLY A 597 -2.75 39.31 -32.25
C GLY A 597 -3.71 39.34 -31.03
N SER A 598 -3.19 39.66 -29.83
CA SER A 598 -3.50 40.87 -29.00
C SER A 598 -4.75 40.71 -28.09
N ALA A 599 -4.86 41.21 -26.86
CA ALA A 599 -4.15 42.24 -26.07
C ALA A 599 -4.44 42.03 -24.55
N THR A 600 -3.45 42.18 -23.64
CA THR A 600 -3.27 43.26 -22.61
C THR A 600 -4.29 43.28 -21.46
N GLY A 601 -3.92 43.05 -20.19
CA GLY A 601 -3.31 44.00 -19.21
C GLY A 601 -4.09 43.81 -17.88
N ASP A 602 -3.66 44.09 -16.64
CA ASP A 602 -2.51 44.75 -16.05
C ASP A 602 -2.42 44.31 -14.56
N ALA A 603 -1.27 44.64 -13.96
CA ALA A 603 -0.88 44.40 -12.58
C ALA A 603 -1.47 45.40 -11.56
N GLU A 604 -1.25 45.10 -10.27
CA GLU A 604 -1.30 45.92 -9.03
C GLU A 604 -2.23 45.30 -7.95
N GLY A 605 -1.88 45.20 -6.67
CA GLY A 605 -0.75 45.75 -5.93
C GLY A 605 -0.58 45.06 -4.57
N CYS A 606 0.60 45.30 -3.99
CA CYS A 606 1.03 44.89 -2.67
C CYS A 606 1.26 46.18 -1.87
N ALA A 607 0.48 46.42 -0.81
CA ALA A 607 0.78 47.41 0.25
C ALA A 607 -0.10 47.10 1.47
N GLY A 608 0.53 47.02 2.64
CA GLY A 608 -0.13 46.68 3.91
C GLY A 608 -0.66 47.88 4.69
N CYS A 609 -1.25 47.58 5.85
CA CYS A 609 -1.16 48.27 7.15
C CYS A 609 -2.40 47.92 7.99
N LEU A 610 -2.23 47.05 8.99
CA LEU A 610 -2.41 47.32 10.43
C LEU A 610 -2.09 46.07 11.25
#